data_AF-A0A8X6F9Y9-F1
#
_entry.id   AF-A0A8X6F9Y9-F1
#
_cell.length_a   1.000
_cell.length_b   1.000
_cell.length_c   1.000
_cell.angle_alpha   90.00
_cell.angle_beta   90.00
_cell.angle_gamma   90.00
#
_symmetry.space_group_name_H-M   'P 1'
#
loop_
_entity.id
_entity.type
_entity.pdbx_description
1 polymer ?
#
loop_
_entity_poly.entity_id
_entity_poly.type
_entity_poly.pdbx_seq_one_letter_code
_entity_poly.pdbx_strand_id
1 'polypeptide(L)'
;MMDLTSYSNKMITIEKNGKQSTINIDRLKSAFFENSHHSSAPTISPPPVVVPTSTKPVPDPSPSSPVSPTNSISLPYVTSSGRRVRFNSRYL
;
A
#
# COMPACT_ATOMS: atom_id res chain seq x y z
N MET A 1 1.68 -33.79 -14.27
CA MET A 1 2.07 -33.58 -12.87
C MET A 1 3.49 -33.02 -12.86
N MET A 2 3.89 -32.28 -11.83
CA MET A 2 5.31 -31.98 -11.60
C MET A 2 5.69 -32.62 -10.27
N ASP A 3 6.71 -33.47 -10.29
CA ASP A 3 7.08 -34.28 -9.13
C ASP A 3 8.47 -33.91 -8.66
N LEU A 4 8.62 -33.67 -7.36
CA LEU A 4 9.92 -33.40 -6.74
C LEU A 4 10.70 -34.71 -6.65
N THR A 5 11.85 -34.78 -7.33
CA THR A 5 12.69 -35.98 -7.33
C THR A 5 13.83 -35.90 -6.31
N SER A 6 14.48 -34.75 -6.16
CA SER A 6 15.57 -34.57 -5.20
C SER A 6 15.78 -33.12 -4.78
N TYR A 7 16.41 -32.94 -3.62
CA TYR A 7 16.76 -31.64 -3.06
C TYR A 7 18.14 -31.72 -2.40
N SER A 8 19.11 -30.93 -2.86
CA SER A 8 20.47 -30.91 -2.28
C SER A 8 21.17 -29.59 -2.54
N ASN A 9 21.92 -29.07 -1.56
CA ASN A 9 22.81 -27.90 -1.70
C ASN A 9 22.23 -26.75 -2.57
N LYS A 10 21.01 -26.30 -2.24
CA LYS A 10 20.27 -25.24 -2.94
C LYS A 10 19.79 -25.58 -4.35
N MET A 11 19.88 -26.83 -4.78
CA MET A 11 19.32 -27.33 -6.03
C MET A 11 18.05 -28.13 -5.75
N ILE A 12 17.04 -27.94 -6.59
CA ILE A 12 15.83 -28.75 -6.65
C ILE A 12 15.82 -29.47 -8.00
N THR A 13 15.63 -30.79 -8.00
CA THR A 13 15.37 -31.55 -9.23
C THR A 13 13.91 -31.92 -9.29
N ILE A 14 13.23 -31.48 -10.34
CA ILE A 14 11.83 -31.81 -10.61
C ILE A 14 11.73 -32.66 -11.88
N GLU A 15 10.78 -33.58 -11.90
CA GLU A 15 10.33 -34.29 -13.08
C GLU A 15 9.05 -33.62 -13.59
N LYS A 16 9.01 -33.32 -14.89
CA LYS A 16 7.81 -32.82 -15.57
C LYS A 16 7.75 -33.42 -16.98
N ASN A 17 6.66 -34.14 -17.27
CA ASN A 17 6.36 -34.73 -18.58
C ASN A 17 7.44 -35.72 -19.09
N GLY A 18 7.95 -36.56 -18.20
CA GLY A 18 9.04 -37.51 -18.44
C GLY A 18 10.44 -36.87 -18.49
N LYS A 19 10.59 -35.59 -18.13
CA LYS A 19 11.87 -34.86 -18.23
C LYS A 19 12.29 -34.31 -16.88
N GLN A 20 13.55 -34.54 -16.53
CA GLN A 20 14.16 -33.97 -15.33
C GLN A 20 14.74 -32.58 -15.59
N SER A 21 14.57 -31.69 -14.63
CA SER A 21 15.14 -30.35 -14.63
C SER A 21 15.67 -30.01 -13.25
N THR A 22 16.87 -29.43 -13.19
CA THR A 22 17.50 -28.97 -11.95
C THR A 22 17.51 -27.45 -11.90
N ILE A 23 17.09 -26.88 -10.77
CA ILE A 23 16.88 -25.44 -10.59
C ILE A 23 17.51 -25.00 -9.26
N ASN A 24 18.19 -23.86 -9.26
CA ASN A 24 18.68 -23.24 -8.03
C ASN A 24 17.53 -22.54 -7.28
N ILE A 25 17.40 -22.80 -5.97
CA ILE A 25 16.38 -22.22 -5.09
C ILE A 25 16.47 -20.71 -5.01
N ASP A 26 17.67 -20.14 -5.07
CA ASP A 26 17.90 -18.70 -4.98
C ASP A 26 17.29 -17.96 -6.19
N ARG A 27 16.91 -18.68 -7.25
CA ARG A 27 16.19 -18.15 -8.42
C ARG A 27 14.67 -18.33 -8.35
N LEU A 28 14.18 -19.09 -7.38
CA LEU A 28 12.75 -19.34 -7.18
C LEU A 28 12.12 -18.19 -6.41
N LYS A 29 10.86 -17.89 -6.76
CA LYS A 29 10.01 -17.01 -5.95
C LYS A 29 8.80 -17.81 -5.48
N SER A 30 8.37 -17.55 -4.25
CA SER A 30 7.14 -18.11 -3.72
C SER A 30 5.98 -17.72 -4.62
N ALA A 31 5.20 -18.72 -5.05
CA ALA A 31 3.94 -18.47 -5.71
C ALA A 31 2.86 -18.23 -4.65
N PHE A 32 2.03 -17.22 -4.87
CA PHE A 32 0.79 -17.08 -4.14
C PHE A 32 -0.26 -17.93 -4.85
N PHE A 33 -0.89 -18.84 -4.13
CA PHE A 33 -2.04 -19.56 -4.62
C PHE A 33 -3.30 -18.87 -4.10
N GLU A 34 -4.17 -18.46 -5.02
CA GLU A 34 -5.51 -18.01 -4.65
C GLU A 34 -6.27 -19.23 -4.17
N ASN A 35 -6.45 -19.35 -2.86
CA ASN A 35 -7.32 -20.38 -2.29
C ASN A 35 -8.74 -20.06 -2.76
N SER A 36 -9.28 -20.89 -3.65
CA SER A 36 -10.67 -20.81 -4.13
C SER A 36 -11.65 -21.23 -3.03
N HIS A 37 -11.68 -20.51 -1.90
CA HIS A 37 -12.72 -20.65 -0.89
C HIS A 37 -13.15 -19.26 -0.41
N HIS A 38 -14.30 -18.83 -0.94
CA HIS A 38 -15.30 -17.95 -0.32
C HIS A 38 -14.76 -16.79 0.53
N SER A 39 -14.71 -15.59 -0.07
CA SER A 39 -14.93 -14.29 0.58
C SER A 39 -14.76 -14.26 2.10
N SER A 40 -13.53 -14.38 2.61
CA SER A 40 -13.23 -13.81 3.92
C SER A 40 -12.92 -12.34 3.67
N ALA A 41 -13.94 -11.50 3.84
CA ALA A 41 -13.72 -10.06 3.91
C ALA A 41 -12.63 -9.81 4.97
N PRO A 42 -11.65 -8.94 4.70
CA PRO A 42 -10.67 -8.61 5.72
C PRO A 42 -11.42 -8.01 6.91
N THR A 43 -11.36 -8.67 8.07
CA THR A 43 -11.84 -8.07 9.32
C THR A 43 -10.87 -6.95 9.66
N ILE A 44 -11.23 -5.73 9.27
CA ILE A 44 -10.52 -4.52 9.66
C ILE A 44 -10.78 -4.35 11.16
N SER A 45 -9.83 -4.78 11.98
CA SER A 45 -9.79 -4.39 13.39
C SER A 45 -9.60 -2.87 13.44
N PRO A 46 -10.53 -2.10 14.01
CA PRO A 46 -10.29 -0.68 14.21
C PRO A 46 -9.05 -0.50 15.11
N PRO A 47 -8.23 0.54 14.89
CA PRO A 47 -7.17 0.87 15.83
C PRO A 47 -7.77 1.17 17.20
N PRO A 48 -7.07 0.89 18.32
CA PRO A 48 -7.57 1.23 19.64
C PRO A 48 -7.87 2.73 19.70
N VAL A 49 -9.08 3.07 20.11
CA VAL A 49 -9.52 4.46 20.30
C VAL A 49 -8.72 5.04 21.46
N VAL A 50 -7.68 5.80 21.17
CA VAL A 50 -7.05 6.66 22.17
C VAL A 50 -8.00 7.83 22.38
N VAL A 51 -8.70 7.84 23.51
CA VAL A 51 -9.50 8.99 23.95
C VAL A 51 -8.52 10.12 24.28
N PRO A 52 -8.50 11.24 23.54
CA PRO A 52 -7.71 12.38 23.96
C PRO A 52 -8.37 12.96 25.20
N THR A 53 -7.66 12.92 26.33
CA THR A 53 -8.12 13.54 27.58
C THR A 53 -8.31 15.03 27.34
N SER A 54 -9.56 15.47 27.35
CA SER A 54 -10.00 16.84 27.14
C SER A 54 -9.33 17.79 28.13
N THR A 55 -8.41 18.63 27.63
CA THR A 55 -8.04 19.90 28.27
C THR A 55 -7.72 20.95 27.20
N LYS A 56 -8.76 21.51 26.58
CA LYS A 56 -8.86 22.97 26.34
C LYS A 56 -10.22 23.33 25.73
N PRO A 57 -10.83 24.48 26.12
CA PRO A 57 -12.06 24.96 25.49
C PRO A 57 -11.80 25.42 24.06
N VAL A 58 -12.66 25.01 23.15
CA VAL A 58 -12.75 25.50 21.76
C VAL A 58 -13.48 26.86 21.78
N PRO A 59 -13.04 27.90 21.06
CA PRO A 59 -13.89 29.05 20.80
C PRO A 59 -14.86 28.73 19.65
N ASP A 60 -16.12 29.09 19.82
CA ASP A 60 -17.25 28.82 18.91
C ASP A 60 -16.95 29.12 17.43
N PRO A 61 -17.35 28.26 16.48
CA PRO A 61 -17.38 28.62 15.07
C PRO A 61 -18.68 29.39 14.74
N SER A 62 -18.53 30.68 14.45
CA SER A 62 -19.57 31.56 13.90
C SER A 62 -20.05 31.07 12.52
N PRO A 63 -21.34 31.28 12.12
CA PRO A 63 -21.91 30.59 10.98
C PRO A 63 -21.53 31.22 9.63
N SER A 64 -21.15 30.33 8.70
CA SER A 64 -21.17 30.37 7.22
C SER A 64 -21.12 31.72 6.47
N SER A 65 -20.21 31.80 5.49
CA SER A 65 -20.45 32.54 4.23
C SER A 65 -19.79 31.84 3.03
N PRO A 66 -20.41 31.91 1.83
CA PRO A 66 -20.01 31.13 0.66
C PRO A 66 -18.94 31.81 -0.21
N VAL A 67 -18.08 30.97 -0.81
CA VAL A 67 -17.24 31.09 -2.04
C VAL A 67 -16.80 32.47 -2.57
N SER A 68 -15.48 32.63 -2.79
CA SER A 68 -14.86 32.95 -4.11
C SER A 68 -13.32 33.09 -4.01
N PRO A 69 -12.55 32.93 -5.10
CA PRO A 69 -11.11 32.67 -5.03
C PRO A 69 -10.34 33.96 -4.72
N THR A 70 -9.65 34.00 -3.59
CA THR A 70 -8.83 35.17 -3.24
C THR A 70 -7.59 35.19 -4.11
N ASN A 71 -7.55 36.18 -4.99
CA ASN A 71 -6.47 36.50 -5.87
C ASN A 71 -5.17 36.79 -5.09
N SER A 72 -4.06 36.32 -5.65
CA SER A 72 -2.68 36.82 -5.49
C SER A 72 -2.03 36.84 -4.11
N ILE A 73 -1.61 35.68 -3.57
CA ILE A 73 -0.22 35.45 -3.12
C ILE A 73 0.10 33.99 -3.45
N SER A 74 1.15 33.74 -4.23
CA SER A 74 1.62 32.37 -4.54
C SER A 74 2.11 31.69 -3.27
N LEU A 75 1.18 31.10 -2.51
CA LEU A 75 1.53 30.18 -1.45
C LEU A 75 1.96 28.86 -2.11
N PRO A 76 3.13 28.31 -1.76
CA PRO A 76 3.56 27.02 -2.28
C PRO A 76 2.55 25.97 -1.84
N TYR A 77 2.00 25.21 -2.79
CA TYR A 77 1.12 24.10 -2.47
C TYR A 77 1.89 23.06 -1.64
N VAL A 78 1.42 22.78 -0.44
CA VAL A 78 2.03 21.81 0.48
C VAL A 78 1.25 20.50 0.40
N THR A 79 1.94 19.39 0.17
CA THR A 79 1.34 18.05 0.18
C THR A 79 1.06 17.57 1.61
N SER A 80 0.24 16.53 1.77
CA SER A 80 0.00 15.90 3.08
C SER A 80 1.26 15.43 3.81
N SER A 81 2.38 15.24 3.09
CA SER A 81 3.69 14.93 3.66
C SER A 81 4.51 16.18 4.07
N GLY A 82 3.92 17.38 4.02
CA GLY A 82 4.62 18.64 4.30
C GLY A 82 5.59 19.10 3.22
N ARG A 83 5.63 18.42 2.06
CA ARG A 83 6.56 18.77 0.96
C ARG A 83 5.94 19.85 0.10
N ARG A 84 6.76 20.85 -0.27
CA ARG A 84 6.34 21.97 -1.11
C ARG A 84 6.48 21.58 -2.58
N VAL A 85 5.39 21.67 -3.33
CA VAL A 85 5.36 21.42 -4.78
C VAL A 85 5.23 22.73 -5.50
N ARG A 86 6.05 22.92 -6.54
CA ARG A 86 5.98 24.08 -7.44
C ARG A 86 5.63 23.58 -8.83
N PHE A 87 4.56 24.12 -9.40
CA PHE A 87 4.19 23.86 -10.79
C PHE A 87 4.83 24.89 -11.70
N ASN A 88 5.22 24.46 -12.91
CA ASN A 88 5.76 25.37 -13.92
C ASN A 88 4.62 26.14 -14.57
N SER A 89 4.75 27.47 -14.69
CA SER A 89 3.73 28.35 -15.25
C SER A 89 3.43 28.09 -16.73
N ARG A 90 4.25 27.32 -17.43
CA ARG A 90 4.00 26.90 -18.82
C ARG A 90 2.92 25.82 -18.95
N TYR A 91 2.48 25.23 -17.83
CA TYR A 91 1.47 24.18 -17.79
C TYR A 91 0.22 24.58 -16.99
N LEU A 92 0.02 25.89 -16.76
CA LEU A 92 -1.16 26.47 -16.12
C LEU A 92 -1.92 27.36 -17.09
#